data_AF-A0A9D2IRC7-F1
#
_entry.id   AF-A0A9D2IRC7-F1
#
_cell.length_a   1.000
_cell.length_b   1.000
_cell.length_c   1.000
_cell.angle_alpha   90.00
_cell.angle_beta   90.00
_cell.angle_gamma   90.00
#
_symmetry.space_group_name_H-M   'P 1'
#
loop_
_entity.id
_entity.type
_entity.pdbx_description
1 polymer ?
#
loop_
_entity_poly.entity_id
_entity_poly.type
_entity_poly.pdbx_seq_one_letter_code
_entity_poly.pdbx_strand_id
1 'polypeptide(L)'
;MTIQIHPFPYDAESNGFFAALTSAVMHCHHITEDTPVYCAPKGKHCNLCHGCGIQNRLQKHHIELYHALLTASAAAFTFDYPEDDDVEYHTMPDTPIGWRWDNGFVDSIMDICGLTYHRYNGKSAVEMYDIVHKSVEDGYTALCANYSDGVFTCWSVVNAVTDNGIRIMKHGGNVVNAEGVFDDWLVIEGRCTAKQTYRDVLERIYAVLTDPSHEKLEAELIDELKHVTEENAAGMAYKLMGICGVFTETRWHAAEGMTNPENLVGRLAGNADVKKALGDIAFSRYIADNNNESHGIGWRIWGCLGVGPETGYMPTEQSFALIREPEVQAELARLYRIVFENDKIVAAAIRKGMDNHVINV
;
A
#
# COMPACT_ATOMS: atom_id res chain seq x y z
N MET A 1 1.10 -20.09 23.84
CA MET A 1 2.13 -19.05 23.66
C MET A 1 1.51 -17.76 23.11
N THR A 2 1.71 -16.63 23.81
CA THR A 2 1.33 -15.31 23.28
C THR A 2 2.55 -14.68 22.62
N ILE A 3 2.43 -14.30 21.36
CA ILE A 3 3.47 -13.52 20.67
C ILE A 3 3.11 -12.04 20.76
N GLN A 4 4.13 -11.20 20.91
CA GLN A 4 3.94 -9.76 20.85
C GLN A 4 3.87 -9.37 19.38
N ILE A 5 2.66 -9.35 18.83
CA ILE A 5 2.40 -8.73 17.54
C ILE A 5 1.88 -7.33 17.77
N HIS A 6 2.46 -6.41 17.03
CA HIS A 6 2.11 -5.01 17.11
C HIS A 6 0.86 -4.75 16.26
N PRO A 7 -0.04 -3.87 16.74
CA PRO A 7 -1.23 -3.51 15.99
C PRO A 7 -0.88 -2.94 14.61
N PHE A 8 -1.89 -2.96 13.74
CA PHE A 8 -1.86 -2.41 12.37
C PHE A 8 -1.26 -0.99 12.35
N PRO A 9 -0.70 -0.55 11.20
CA PRO A 9 0.07 0.68 11.11
C PRO A 9 -0.75 1.86 11.61
N TYR A 10 -0.15 2.69 12.47
CA TYR A 10 -0.74 3.98 12.81
C TYR A 10 -0.67 4.88 11.57
N ASP A 11 -1.80 5.45 11.15
CA ASP A 11 -1.87 6.48 10.08
C ASP A 11 -1.59 5.96 8.64
N ALA A 12 -1.74 4.64 8.38
CA ALA A 12 -1.53 4.05 7.05
C ALA A 12 -2.33 2.74 6.88
N GLU A 13 -3.66 2.84 6.83
CA GLU A 13 -4.57 1.69 6.87
C GLU A 13 -5.33 1.48 5.55
N SER A 14 -4.69 1.77 4.41
CA SER A 14 -5.35 1.76 3.11
C SER A 14 -5.54 0.35 2.52
N ASN A 15 -4.89 -0.66 3.08
CA ASN A 15 -5.00 -2.06 2.63
C ASN A 15 -4.73 -3.09 3.75
N GLY A 16 -5.67 -4.02 3.93
CA GLY A 16 -5.62 -5.03 4.99
C GLY A 16 -4.50 -6.05 4.86
N PHE A 17 -4.17 -6.48 3.63
CA PHE A 17 -3.09 -7.45 3.38
C PHE A 17 -1.72 -6.88 3.80
N PHE A 18 -1.34 -5.72 3.27
CA PHE A 18 -0.03 -5.12 3.56
C PHE A 18 0.09 -4.72 5.03
N ALA A 19 -1.02 -4.33 5.67
CA ALA A 19 -1.02 -3.97 7.07
C ALA A 19 -0.81 -5.19 7.97
N ALA A 20 -1.49 -6.31 7.68
CA ALA A 20 -1.29 -7.57 8.39
C ALA A 20 0.12 -8.14 8.14
N LEU A 21 0.59 -8.09 6.89
CA LEU A 21 1.94 -8.52 6.51
C LEU A 21 3.01 -7.69 7.21
N THR A 22 2.85 -6.37 7.31
CA THR A 22 3.81 -5.50 8.01
C THR A 22 3.98 -5.94 9.46
N SER A 23 2.86 -6.18 10.17
CA SER A 23 2.89 -6.69 11.55
C SER A 23 3.61 -8.05 11.66
N ALA A 24 3.37 -8.94 10.71
CA ALA A 24 4.05 -10.23 10.64
C ALA A 24 5.56 -10.08 10.38
N VAL A 25 5.95 -9.23 9.42
CA VAL A 25 7.36 -8.95 9.09
C VAL A 25 8.10 -8.38 10.29
N MET A 26 7.51 -7.42 11.00
CA MET A 26 8.11 -6.86 12.22
C MET A 26 8.39 -7.93 13.28
N HIS A 27 7.41 -8.80 13.54
CA HIS A 27 7.56 -9.90 14.48
C HIS A 27 8.63 -10.88 14.02
N CYS A 28 8.52 -11.35 12.78
CA CYS A 28 9.40 -12.33 12.18
C CYS A 28 10.84 -11.85 12.05
N HIS A 29 11.11 -10.53 12.00
CA HIS A 29 12.45 -9.93 12.02
C HIS A 29 12.92 -9.46 13.41
N HIS A 30 12.10 -9.67 14.45
CA HIS A 30 12.35 -9.22 15.82
C HIS A 30 12.59 -7.70 15.92
N ILE A 31 11.81 -6.92 15.17
CA ILE A 31 11.82 -5.46 15.26
C ILE A 31 11.11 -5.05 16.55
N THR A 32 11.76 -4.20 17.35
CA THR A 32 11.28 -3.73 18.65
C THR A 32 11.44 -2.22 18.76
N GLU A 33 10.98 -1.61 19.87
CA GLU A 33 11.16 -0.18 20.16
C GLU A 33 12.66 0.24 20.22
N ASP A 34 13.55 -0.71 20.50
CA ASP A 34 15.00 -0.50 20.55
C ASP A 34 15.68 -0.59 19.19
N THR A 35 14.99 -1.12 18.17
CA THR A 35 15.54 -1.21 16.81
C THR A 35 15.72 0.20 16.22
N PRO A 36 16.91 0.58 15.72
CA PRO A 36 17.13 1.89 15.12
C PRO A 36 16.22 2.13 13.91
N VAL A 37 15.50 3.26 13.90
CA VAL A 37 14.68 3.71 12.76
C VAL A 37 15.47 4.74 11.96
N TYR A 38 15.43 4.70 10.63
CA TYR A 38 16.00 5.76 9.80
C TYR A 38 15.01 6.94 9.67
N CYS A 39 15.48 8.16 9.92
CA CYS A 39 14.69 9.36 9.75
C CYS A 39 15.04 10.01 8.41
N ALA A 40 14.23 9.76 7.38
CA ALA A 40 14.43 10.30 6.04
C ALA A 40 14.58 11.83 6.03
N PRO A 41 13.73 12.63 6.72
CA PRO A 41 13.88 14.08 6.76
C PRO A 41 15.20 14.59 7.37
N LYS A 42 15.87 13.77 8.19
CA LYS A 42 17.15 14.13 8.85
C LYS A 42 18.35 13.40 8.28
N GLY A 43 18.15 12.48 7.34
CA GLY A 43 19.20 11.69 6.71
C GLY A 43 20.03 10.84 7.69
N LYS A 44 19.44 10.42 8.82
CA LYS A 44 20.16 9.71 9.89
C LYS A 44 19.23 8.88 10.76
N HIS A 45 19.80 7.96 11.54
CA HIS A 45 19.04 7.20 12.53
C HIS A 45 18.41 8.10 13.60
N CYS A 46 17.19 7.73 13.99
CA CYS A 46 16.36 8.42 14.97
C CYS A 46 17.08 8.57 16.31
N ASN A 47 17.41 9.82 16.66
CA ASN A 47 18.04 10.19 17.92
C ASN A 47 17.03 10.69 18.97
N LEU A 48 15.73 10.38 18.81
CA LEU A 48 14.65 10.81 19.70
C LEU A 48 14.58 12.34 19.87
N CYS A 49 14.67 13.10 18.78
CA CYS A 49 14.57 14.56 18.83
C CYS A 49 13.14 15.08 19.12
N HIS A 50 12.14 14.20 19.17
CA HIS A 50 10.70 14.50 19.35
C HIS A 50 10.07 15.45 18.30
N GLY A 51 10.75 15.71 17.17
CA GLY A 51 10.26 16.58 16.10
C GLY A 51 9.16 15.97 15.21
N CYS A 52 8.80 14.72 15.45
CA CYS A 52 7.82 13.92 14.71
C CYS A 52 6.53 13.68 15.51
N GLY A 53 6.27 14.49 16.54
CA GLY A 53 5.09 14.35 17.40
C GLY A 53 5.14 13.13 18.33
N ILE A 54 3.97 12.53 18.55
CA ILE A 54 3.72 11.49 19.56
C ILE A 54 4.12 10.07 19.12
N GLN A 55 4.54 9.88 17.86
CA GLN A 55 4.87 8.56 17.34
C GLN A 55 6.12 7.97 18.01
N ASN A 56 5.98 6.75 18.54
CA ASN A 56 7.08 5.97 19.08
C ASN A 56 7.93 5.35 17.93
N ARG A 57 9.07 4.74 18.24
CA ARG A 57 9.97 4.18 17.22
C ARG A 57 9.35 3.00 16.50
N LEU A 58 8.64 2.16 17.23
CA LEU A 58 8.00 0.98 16.68
C LEU A 58 6.92 1.35 15.65
N GLN A 59 6.10 2.36 15.93
CA GLN A 59 5.11 2.89 14.99
C GLN A 59 5.76 3.38 13.70
N LYS A 60 6.96 3.99 13.80
CA LYS A 60 7.69 4.44 12.61
C LYS A 60 8.25 3.28 11.80
N HIS A 61 8.76 2.23 12.45
CA HIS A 61 9.15 1.00 11.75
C HIS A 61 7.98 0.39 10.99
N HIS A 62 6.80 0.38 11.63
CA HIS A 62 5.57 -0.12 11.01
C HIS A 62 5.24 0.66 9.73
N ILE A 63 5.16 1.99 9.84
CA ILE A 63 4.91 2.89 8.70
C ILE A 63 5.98 2.72 7.61
N GLU A 64 7.27 2.69 7.98
CA GLU A 64 8.38 2.54 7.03
C GLU A 64 8.31 1.23 6.24
N LEU A 65 8.00 0.12 6.92
CA LEU A 65 7.81 -1.17 6.28
C LEU A 65 6.57 -1.19 5.40
N TYR A 66 5.47 -0.59 5.86
CA TYR A 66 4.24 -0.47 5.09
C TYR A 66 4.48 0.29 3.77
N HIS A 67 5.16 1.43 3.83
CA HIS A 67 5.59 2.20 2.65
C HIS A 67 6.41 1.35 1.70
N ALA A 68 7.39 0.63 2.23
CA ALA A 68 8.27 -0.21 1.42
C ALA A 68 7.50 -1.36 0.75
N LEU A 69 6.58 -2.02 1.45
CA LEU A 69 5.80 -3.14 0.91
C LEU A 69 4.81 -2.70 -0.17
N LEU A 70 4.09 -1.59 0.03
CA LEU A 70 3.21 -1.02 -1.00
C LEU A 70 3.99 -0.57 -2.24
N THR A 71 5.18 -0.01 -2.04
CA THR A 71 6.05 0.40 -3.15
C THR A 71 6.59 -0.80 -3.90
N ALA A 72 7.11 -1.80 -3.17
CA ALA A 72 7.76 -2.98 -3.74
C ALA A 72 6.78 -3.89 -4.50
N SER A 73 5.52 -3.94 -4.06
CA SER A 73 4.44 -4.63 -4.76
C SER A 73 3.93 -3.89 -5.98
N ALA A 74 4.29 -2.61 -6.13
CA ALA A 74 3.72 -1.65 -7.05
C ALA A 74 2.22 -1.34 -6.82
N ALA A 75 1.61 -1.85 -5.74
CA ALA A 75 0.23 -1.49 -5.36
C ALA A 75 0.11 0.01 -5.02
N ALA A 76 1.20 0.66 -4.65
CA ALA A 76 1.23 2.10 -4.41
C ALA A 76 0.93 2.95 -5.66
N PHE A 77 0.94 2.35 -6.86
CA PHE A 77 0.83 3.05 -8.14
C PHE A 77 -0.50 2.80 -8.85
N THR A 78 -1.50 2.23 -8.17
CA THR A 78 -2.85 1.97 -8.71
C THR A 78 -3.83 3.09 -8.36
N PHE A 79 -5.02 3.10 -8.96
CA PHE A 79 -6.09 4.09 -8.73
C PHE A 79 -7.32 3.51 -8.01
N ASP A 80 -7.25 2.25 -7.64
CA ASP A 80 -8.28 1.49 -6.98
C ASP A 80 -7.68 0.69 -5.81
N TYR A 81 -8.52 0.40 -4.80
CA TYR A 81 -8.09 -0.35 -3.63
C TYR A 81 -7.99 -1.84 -3.97
N PRO A 82 -6.97 -2.53 -3.44
CA PRO A 82 -6.92 -3.98 -3.54
C PRO A 82 -8.12 -4.59 -2.81
N GLU A 83 -8.62 -5.72 -3.32
CA GLU A 83 -9.75 -6.47 -2.78
C GLU A 83 -11.17 -5.93 -3.00
N ASP A 84 -11.32 -4.81 -3.73
CA ASP A 84 -12.63 -4.30 -4.16
C ASP A 84 -13.20 -5.08 -5.35
N ASP A 85 -14.27 -5.84 -5.12
CA ASP A 85 -14.94 -6.63 -6.15
C ASP A 85 -15.90 -5.80 -7.03
N ASP A 86 -16.19 -4.55 -6.66
CA ASP A 86 -17.13 -3.68 -7.36
C ASP A 86 -16.46 -2.86 -8.48
N VAL A 87 -15.13 -2.95 -8.61
CA VAL A 87 -14.36 -2.28 -9.67
C VAL A 87 -14.28 -3.17 -10.91
N GLU A 88 -14.82 -2.69 -12.04
CA GLU A 88 -14.93 -3.46 -13.28
C GLU A 88 -13.56 -3.86 -13.88
N TYR A 89 -12.55 -3.00 -13.73
CA TYR A 89 -11.19 -3.28 -14.19
C TYR A 89 -10.18 -2.62 -13.26
N HIS A 90 -9.15 -3.37 -12.88
CA HIS A 90 -8.11 -2.89 -11.99
C HIS A 90 -6.97 -2.22 -12.75
N THR A 91 -6.29 -1.30 -12.09
CA THR A 91 -5.16 -0.57 -12.65
C THR A 91 -3.80 -1.26 -12.41
N MET A 92 -3.84 -2.56 -12.11
CA MET A 92 -2.68 -3.42 -11.92
C MET A 92 -2.67 -4.55 -12.96
N PRO A 93 -1.59 -4.73 -13.75
CA PRO A 93 -1.50 -5.77 -14.76
C PRO A 93 -1.73 -7.17 -14.19
N ASP A 94 -2.37 -8.03 -14.97
CA ASP A 94 -2.57 -9.46 -14.68
C ASP A 94 -3.19 -9.77 -13.30
N THR A 95 -3.85 -8.80 -12.67
CA THR A 95 -4.46 -8.94 -11.35
C THR A 95 -5.97 -9.18 -11.48
N PRO A 96 -6.51 -10.28 -10.94
CA PRO A 96 -7.93 -10.57 -11.03
C PRO A 96 -8.77 -9.63 -10.18
N ILE A 97 -10.08 -9.58 -10.46
CA ILE A 97 -11.04 -8.83 -9.66
C ILE A 97 -10.93 -9.23 -8.18
N GLY A 98 -10.90 -8.24 -7.30
CA GLY A 98 -10.76 -8.44 -5.86
C GLY A 98 -9.34 -8.83 -5.43
N TRP A 99 -8.32 -8.71 -6.29
CA TRP A 99 -6.89 -8.82 -5.93
C TRP A 99 -6.60 -9.99 -4.98
N ARG A 100 -7.18 -11.15 -5.29
CA ARG A 100 -7.00 -12.38 -4.54
C ARG A 100 -5.60 -12.90 -4.85
N TRP A 101 -4.61 -12.31 -4.19
CA TRP A 101 -3.19 -12.42 -4.48
C TRP A 101 -2.79 -13.84 -4.86
N ASP A 102 -2.29 -14.02 -6.08
CA ASP A 102 -1.88 -15.34 -6.53
C ASP A 102 -0.55 -15.77 -5.86
N ASN A 103 -0.12 -17.00 -6.12
CA ASN A 103 1.14 -17.48 -5.54
C ASN A 103 2.36 -16.69 -6.07
N GLY A 104 2.35 -16.24 -7.33
CA GLY A 104 3.47 -15.50 -7.91
C GLY A 104 3.66 -14.15 -7.23
N PHE A 105 2.57 -13.45 -6.96
CA PHE A 105 2.57 -12.20 -6.20
C PHE A 105 3.06 -12.42 -4.77
N VAL A 106 2.49 -13.40 -4.04
CA VAL A 106 2.86 -13.65 -2.64
C VAL A 106 4.31 -14.12 -2.55
N ASP A 107 4.78 -14.98 -3.45
CA ASP A 107 6.19 -15.43 -3.54
C ASP A 107 7.12 -14.23 -3.67
N SER A 108 6.78 -13.31 -4.58
CA SER A 108 7.54 -12.10 -4.81
C SER A 108 7.60 -11.22 -3.55
N ILE A 109 6.48 -10.98 -2.88
CA ILE A 109 6.46 -10.11 -1.70
C ILE A 109 7.18 -10.76 -0.51
N MET A 110 6.99 -12.06 -0.29
CA MET A 110 7.68 -12.80 0.76
C MET A 110 9.20 -12.82 0.56
N ASP A 111 9.67 -12.92 -0.69
CA ASP A 111 11.09 -12.80 -1.02
C ASP A 111 11.66 -11.41 -0.69
N ILE A 112 10.92 -10.32 -0.98
CA ILE A 112 11.33 -8.95 -0.60
C ILE A 112 11.37 -8.79 0.93
N CYS A 113 10.43 -9.41 1.63
CA CYS A 113 10.43 -9.48 3.09
C CYS A 113 11.59 -10.33 3.65
N GLY A 114 12.27 -11.14 2.82
CA GLY A 114 13.26 -12.12 3.29
C GLY A 114 12.62 -13.20 4.14
N LEU A 115 11.43 -13.68 3.78
CA LEU A 115 10.67 -14.70 4.48
C LEU A 115 10.36 -15.89 3.58
N THR A 116 10.28 -17.08 4.17
CA THR A 116 9.73 -18.28 3.54
C THR A 116 8.38 -18.61 4.14
N TYR A 117 7.46 -19.12 3.33
CA TYR A 117 6.11 -19.40 3.76
C TYR A 117 5.54 -20.66 3.09
N HIS A 118 4.45 -21.17 3.66
CA HIS A 118 3.56 -22.14 3.02
C HIS A 118 2.13 -21.59 2.98
N ARG A 119 1.43 -21.84 1.87
CA ARG A 119 0.04 -21.39 1.67
C ARG A 119 -0.95 -22.53 1.85
N TYR A 120 -2.04 -22.29 2.57
CA TYR A 120 -3.13 -23.25 2.75
C TYR A 120 -4.47 -22.59 2.45
N ASN A 121 -5.29 -23.21 1.61
CA ASN A 121 -6.59 -22.67 1.22
C ASN A 121 -7.74 -23.46 1.85
N GLY A 122 -8.82 -22.76 2.24
CA GLY A 122 -10.05 -23.38 2.72
C GLY A 122 -9.86 -24.23 3.97
N LYS A 123 -8.96 -23.81 4.88
CA LYS A 123 -8.64 -24.54 6.11
C LYS A 123 -9.25 -23.88 7.34
N SER A 124 -9.80 -24.69 8.23
CA SER A 124 -10.28 -24.22 9.52
C SER A 124 -9.14 -23.90 10.50
N ALA A 125 -9.42 -23.03 11.46
CA ALA A 125 -8.47 -22.74 12.54
C ALA A 125 -8.07 -23.99 13.34
N VAL A 126 -8.96 -24.99 13.42
CA VAL A 126 -8.69 -26.28 14.08
C VAL A 126 -7.71 -27.12 13.26
N GLU A 127 -7.93 -27.24 11.95
CA GLU A 127 -7.00 -27.95 11.05
C GLU A 127 -5.61 -27.29 11.01
N MET A 128 -5.56 -25.97 11.15
CA MET A 128 -4.31 -25.21 11.11
C MET A 128 -3.59 -25.12 12.46
N TYR A 129 -4.20 -25.58 13.56
CA TYR A 129 -3.69 -25.37 14.91
C TYR A 129 -2.24 -25.83 15.07
N ASP A 130 -1.94 -27.11 14.77
CA ASP A 130 -0.60 -27.67 14.98
C ASP A 130 0.46 -27.00 14.08
N ILE A 131 0.08 -26.66 12.85
CA ILE A 131 0.96 -26.01 11.87
C ILE A 131 1.34 -24.60 12.34
N VAL A 132 0.32 -23.81 12.71
CA VAL A 132 0.51 -22.43 13.19
C VAL A 132 1.20 -22.44 14.56
N HIS A 133 0.85 -23.37 15.45
CA HIS A 133 1.51 -23.52 16.74
C HIS A 133 3.02 -23.74 16.57
N LYS A 134 3.41 -24.64 15.67
CA LYS A 134 4.81 -24.90 15.37
C LYS A 134 5.53 -23.65 14.84
N SER A 135 4.93 -22.95 13.87
CA SER A 135 5.49 -21.70 13.33
C SER A 135 5.72 -20.66 14.46
N VAL A 136 4.78 -20.53 15.37
CA VAL A 136 4.88 -19.63 16.54
C VAL A 136 5.96 -20.07 17.52
N GLU A 137 6.10 -21.37 17.80
CA GLU A 137 7.19 -21.90 18.64
C GLU A 137 8.57 -21.65 18.01
N ASP A 138 8.66 -21.70 16.68
CA ASP A 138 9.88 -21.42 15.92
C ASP A 138 10.19 -19.91 15.80
N GLY A 139 9.34 -19.04 16.39
CA GLY A 139 9.54 -17.59 16.45
C GLY A 139 8.96 -16.80 15.27
N TYR A 140 8.02 -17.40 14.54
CA TYR A 140 7.33 -16.80 13.39
C TYR A 140 5.83 -16.65 13.65
N THR A 141 5.06 -16.30 12.61
CA THR A 141 3.61 -16.17 12.68
C THR A 141 2.95 -16.54 11.34
N ALA A 142 1.63 -16.40 11.26
CA ALA A 142 0.86 -16.62 10.04
C ALA A 142 -0.11 -15.46 9.77
N LEU A 143 -0.50 -15.32 8.50
CA LEU A 143 -1.63 -14.50 8.07
C LEU A 143 -2.80 -15.42 7.70
N CYS A 144 -4.02 -14.93 7.83
CA CYS A 144 -5.22 -15.61 7.35
C CYS A 144 -6.21 -14.62 6.76
N ALA A 145 -7.00 -15.07 5.78
CA ALA A 145 -7.96 -14.22 5.09
C ALA A 145 -9.37 -14.82 5.01
N ASN A 146 -10.37 -13.95 5.12
CA ASN A 146 -11.74 -14.18 4.70
C ASN A 146 -12.13 -13.08 3.72
N TYR A 147 -12.26 -13.41 2.44
CA TYR A 147 -12.49 -12.42 1.40
C TYR A 147 -13.90 -11.79 1.49
N SER A 148 -14.83 -12.47 2.14
CA SER A 148 -16.18 -11.96 2.42
C SER A 148 -16.24 -10.93 3.57
N ASP A 149 -15.17 -10.77 4.36
CA ASP A 149 -15.13 -9.81 5.48
C ASP A 149 -14.97 -8.36 5.00
N GLY A 150 -14.80 -8.12 3.68
CA GLY A 150 -14.69 -6.78 3.06
C GLY A 150 -13.26 -6.34 2.77
N VAL A 151 -13.13 -5.33 1.90
CA VAL A 151 -11.89 -4.84 1.27
C VAL A 151 -10.76 -4.52 2.28
N PHE A 152 -11.09 -3.86 3.40
CA PHE A 152 -10.08 -3.42 4.38
C PHE A 152 -9.81 -4.44 5.51
N THR A 153 -10.70 -5.42 5.66
CA THR A 153 -10.81 -6.25 6.86
C THR A 153 -10.59 -7.74 6.60
N CYS A 154 -10.40 -8.13 5.33
CA CYS A 154 -10.30 -9.51 4.91
C CYS A 154 -9.07 -10.22 5.47
N TRP A 155 -7.93 -9.53 5.62
CA TRP A 155 -6.69 -10.11 6.15
C TRP A 155 -6.49 -9.86 7.65
N SER A 156 -6.01 -10.88 8.34
CA SER A 156 -5.67 -10.85 9.77
C SER A 156 -4.33 -11.52 10.01
N VAL A 157 -3.67 -11.15 11.12
CA VAL A 157 -2.41 -11.77 11.55
C VAL A 157 -2.64 -12.61 12.80
N VAL A 158 -2.05 -13.81 12.86
CA VAL A 158 -2.09 -14.66 14.06
C VAL A 158 -1.31 -13.99 15.18
N ASN A 159 -1.98 -13.64 16.27
CA ASN A 159 -1.40 -12.94 17.41
C ASN A 159 -1.05 -13.87 18.58
N ALA A 160 -1.67 -15.03 18.70
CA ALA A 160 -1.32 -16.01 19.72
C ALA A 160 -1.83 -17.39 19.36
N VAL A 161 -1.22 -18.42 19.95
CA VAL A 161 -1.80 -19.76 20.02
C VAL A 161 -1.96 -20.13 21.48
N THR A 162 -3.15 -20.53 21.88
CA THR A 162 -3.50 -20.83 23.28
C THR A 162 -4.12 -22.22 23.38
N ASP A 163 -4.26 -22.74 24.59
CA ASP A 163 -4.98 -24.01 24.82
C ASP A 163 -6.43 -23.99 24.29
N ASN A 164 -7.00 -22.79 24.08
CA ASN A 164 -8.34 -22.58 23.54
C ASN A 164 -8.36 -22.30 22.02
N GLY A 165 -7.23 -22.47 21.32
CA GLY A 165 -7.11 -22.26 19.88
C GLY A 165 -6.24 -21.07 19.47
N ILE A 166 -6.32 -20.71 18.19
CA ILE A 166 -5.58 -19.61 17.57
C ILE A 166 -6.30 -18.28 17.83
N ARG A 167 -5.57 -17.23 18.18
CA ARG A 167 -6.07 -15.85 18.25
C ARG A 167 -5.49 -15.04 17.09
N ILE A 168 -6.35 -14.27 16.43
CA ILE A 168 -5.98 -13.41 15.30
C ILE A 168 -6.27 -11.95 15.65
N MET A 169 -5.44 -11.06 15.13
CA MET A 169 -5.66 -9.63 15.18
C MET A 169 -6.21 -9.18 13.83
N LYS A 170 -7.43 -8.62 13.86
CA LYS A 170 -8.09 -7.99 12.71
C LYS A 170 -7.58 -6.57 12.50
N HIS A 171 -7.85 -6.03 11.32
CA HIS A 171 -7.69 -4.61 11.01
C HIS A 171 -8.25 -3.72 12.12
N GLY A 172 -7.56 -2.63 12.46
CA GLY A 172 -7.87 -1.78 13.62
C GLY A 172 -7.44 -2.36 14.98
N GLY A 173 -6.76 -3.52 15.00
CA GLY A 173 -6.09 -4.06 16.19
C GLY A 173 -6.93 -4.93 17.12
N ASN A 174 -8.19 -5.24 16.76
CA ASN A 174 -9.04 -6.11 17.58
C ASN A 174 -8.55 -7.56 17.57
N VAL A 175 -8.34 -8.15 18.74
CA VAL A 175 -7.85 -9.54 18.88
C VAL A 175 -8.97 -10.49 19.28
N VAL A 176 -9.34 -11.37 18.36
CA VAL A 176 -10.42 -12.35 18.50
C VAL A 176 -9.90 -13.79 18.39
N ASN A 177 -10.72 -14.77 18.77
CA ASN A 177 -10.43 -16.16 18.43
C ASN A 177 -10.64 -16.38 16.94
N ALA A 178 -9.76 -17.14 16.31
CA ALA A 178 -9.96 -17.60 14.94
C ALA A 178 -11.00 -18.72 14.97
N GLU A 179 -12.15 -18.48 14.35
CA GLU A 179 -13.27 -19.41 14.30
C GLU A 179 -13.68 -19.64 12.85
N GLY A 180 -14.07 -20.87 12.53
CA GLY A 180 -14.53 -21.24 11.18
C GLY A 180 -13.40 -21.59 10.20
N VAL A 181 -13.76 -21.57 8.92
CA VAL A 181 -12.90 -21.84 7.76
C VAL A 181 -12.43 -20.50 7.21
N PHE A 182 -11.13 -20.42 6.89
CA PHE A 182 -10.56 -19.27 6.21
C PHE A 182 -10.29 -19.60 4.75
N ASP A 183 -10.49 -18.62 3.88
CA ASP A 183 -10.22 -18.75 2.45
C ASP A 183 -8.74 -19.00 2.19
N ASP A 184 -7.87 -18.33 2.95
CA ASP A 184 -6.42 -18.37 2.79
C ASP A 184 -5.67 -18.34 4.11
N TRP A 185 -4.48 -18.94 4.11
CA TRP A 185 -3.49 -18.94 5.18
C TRP A 185 -2.10 -18.83 4.59
N LEU A 186 -1.31 -17.90 5.10
CA LEU A 186 0.12 -17.78 4.80
C LEU A 186 0.90 -18.03 6.08
N VAL A 187 1.44 -19.24 6.24
CA VAL A 187 2.23 -19.62 7.42
C VAL A 187 3.70 -19.34 7.16
N ILE A 188 4.31 -18.45 7.94
CA ILE A 188 5.73 -18.10 7.80
C ILE A 188 6.55 -19.17 8.52
N GLU A 189 7.54 -19.73 7.83
CA GLU A 189 8.33 -20.88 8.30
C GLU A 189 9.80 -20.53 8.57
N GLY A 190 10.25 -19.35 8.11
CA GLY A 190 11.66 -19.04 8.10
C GLY A 190 12.00 -17.65 7.58
N ARG A 191 13.25 -17.26 7.81
CA ARG A 191 13.90 -16.16 7.10
C ARG A 191 14.74 -16.69 5.94
N CYS A 192 14.84 -15.90 4.89
CA CYS A 192 15.73 -16.11 3.77
C CYS A 192 16.43 -14.81 3.36
N THR A 193 17.46 -14.92 2.53
CA THR A 193 18.02 -13.76 1.85
C THR A 193 17.12 -13.42 0.66
N ALA A 194 16.68 -12.16 0.58
CA ALA A 194 15.94 -11.65 -0.56
C ALA A 194 16.74 -11.87 -1.86
N LYS A 195 16.10 -12.48 -2.86
CA LYS A 195 16.72 -12.76 -4.16
C LYS A 195 16.47 -11.65 -5.17
N GLN A 196 15.35 -10.95 -5.02
CA GLN A 196 15.02 -9.81 -5.86
C GLN A 196 16.03 -8.67 -5.68
N THR A 197 16.29 -8.01 -6.79
CA THR A 197 17.11 -6.81 -6.91
C THR A 197 16.21 -5.58 -6.97
N TYR A 198 16.82 -4.40 -6.84
CA TYR A 198 16.11 -3.15 -7.05
C TYR A 198 15.52 -3.06 -8.47
N ARG A 199 16.20 -3.66 -9.46
CA ARG A 199 15.70 -3.71 -10.85
C ARG A 199 14.39 -4.49 -10.97
N ASP A 200 14.26 -5.62 -10.29
CA ASP A 200 13.02 -6.42 -10.34
C ASP A 200 11.81 -5.64 -9.80
N VAL A 201 12.03 -4.86 -8.75
CA VAL A 201 11.02 -3.92 -8.21
C VAL A 201 10.71 -2.81 -9.22
N LEU A 202 11.73 -2.21 -9.85
CA LEU A 202 11.53 -1.18 -10.87
C LEU A 202 10.76 -1.69 -12.09
N GLU A 203 11.03 -2.91 -12.54
CA GLU A 203 10.31 -3.53 -13.67
C GLU A 203 8.83 -3.70 -13.34
N ARG A 204 8.49 -4.10 -12.10
CA ARG A 204 7.11 -4.19 -11.63
C ARG A 204 6.42 -2.83 -11.54
N ILE A 205 7.07 -1.83 -10.94
CA ILE A 205 6.52 -0.47 -10.84
C ILE A 205 6.28 0.10 -12.23
N TYR A 206 7.24 -0.08 -13.15
CA TYR A 206 7.11 0.38 -14.53
C TYR A 206 5.94 -0.30 -15.26
N ALA A 207 5.75 -1.60 -15.05
CA ALA A 207 4.63 -2.33 -15.65
C ALA A 207 3.28 -1.76 -15.20
N VAL A 208 3.11 -1.46 -13.91
CA VAL A 208 1.87 -0.83 -13.39
C VAL A 208 1.69 0.58 -13.95
N LEU A 209 2.71 1.43 -13.87
CA LEU A 209 2.62 2.83 -14.31
C LEU A 209 2.38 3.01 -15.81
N THR A 210 2.66 1.99 -16.60
CA THR A 210 2.48 2.00 -18.06
C THR A 210 1.35 1.09 -18.53
N ASP A 211 0.54 0.58 -17.60
CA ASP A 211 -0.60 -0.24 -17.96
C ASP A 211 -1.65 0.58 -18.73
N PRO A 212 -2.18 0.09 -19.87
CA PRO A 212 -3.18 0.82 -20.66
C PRO A 212 -4.45 1.18 -19.90
N SER A 213 -4.77 0.50 -18.79
CA SER A 213 -5.90 0.86 -17.92
C SER A 213 -5.78 2.26 -17.32
N HIS A 214 -4.56 2.78 -17.11
CA HIS A 214 -4.35 4.13 -16.58
C HIS A 214 -4.75 5.19 -17.61
N GLU A 215 -4.36 5.01 -18.87
CA GLU A 215 -4.76 5.90 -19.97
C GLU A 215 -6.27 5.83 -20.23
N LYS A 216 -6.84 4.63 -20.15
CA LYS A 216 -8.29 4.42 -20.24
C LYS A 216 -9.03 5.15 -19.13
N LEU A 217 -8.60 4.98 -17.87
CA LEU A 217 -9.18 5.65 -16.72
C LEU A 217 -9.07 7.17 -16.83
N GLU A 218 -7.91 7.70 -17.23
CA GLU A 218 -7.71 9.14 -17.46
C GLU A 218 -8.73 9.67 -18.49
N ALA A 219 -8.87 8.98 -19.63
CA ALA A 219 -9.79 9.38 -20.69
C ALA A 219 -11.26 9.32 -20.24
N GLU A 220 -11.65 8.27 -19.52
CA GLU A 220 -13.01 8.11 -18.98
C GLU A 220 -13.36 9.21 -17.99
N LEU A 221 -12.48 9.48 -17.01
CA LEU A 221 -12.72 10.53 -16.01
C LEU A 221 -12.88 11.91 -16.66
N ILE A 222 -12.00 12.24 -17.62
CA ILE A 222 -12.05 13.51 -18.34
C ILE A 222 -13.33 13.62 -19.17
N ASP A 223 -13.81 12.53 -19.75
CA ASP A 223 -15.02 12.55 -20.57
C ASP A 223 -16.29 12.62 -19.73
N GLU A 224 -16.40 11.80 -18.69
CA GLU A 224 -17.53 11.80 -17.74
C GLU A 224 -17.72 13.17 -17.07
N LEU A 225 -16.62 13.84 -16.70
CA LEU A 225 -16.64 15.17 -16.11
C LEU A 225 -17.32 16.22 -17.01
N LYS A 226 -17.32 16.05 -18.34
CA LYS A 226 -18.00 16.98 -19.28
C LYS A 226 -19.52 16.76 -19.36
N HIS A 227 -19.99 15.63 -18.84
CA HIS A 227 -21.36 15.14 -19.00
C HIS A 227 -22.06 14.96 -17.64
N VAL A 228 -21.58 15.67 -16.60
CA VAL A 228 -22.22 15.63 -15.29
C VAL A 228 -23.57 16.35 -15.34
N THR A 229 -24.62 15.65 -14.92
CA THR A 229 -25.99 16.10 -14.81
C THR A 229 -26.45 16.01 -13.35
N GLU A 230 -27.66 16.51 -13.07
CA GLU A 230 -28.26 16.33 -11.75
C GLU A 230 -28.47 14.85 -11.37
N GLU A 231 -28.79 14.00 -12.35
CA GLU A 231 -29.08 12.57 -12.12
C GLU A 231 -27.82 11.77 -11.78
N ASN A 232 -26.66 12.14 -12.32
CA ASN A 232 -25.41 11.38 -12.14
C ASN A 232 -24.38 12.05 -11.20
N ALA A 233 -24.64 13.29 -10.73
CA ALA A 233 -23.69 14.04 -9.90
C ALA A 233 -23.27 13.30 -8.63
N ALA A 234 -24.20 12.60 -7.97
CA ALA A 234 -23.89 11.83 -6.77
C ALA A 234 -22.92 10.68 -7.08
N GLY A 235 -23.22 9.87 -8.10
CA GLY A 235 -22.35 8.78 -8.53
C GLY A 235 -20.97 9.26 -8.97
N MET A 236 -20.91 10.40 -9.66
CA MET A 236 -19.64 11.00 -10.06
C MET A 236 -18.81 11.47 -8.86
N ALA A 237 -19.42 12.13 -7.86
CA ALA A 237 -18.72 12.56 -6.65
C ALA A 237 -18.20 11.37 -5.82
N TYR A 238 -19.06 10.34 -5.63
CA TYR A 238 -18.73 8.91 -5.52
C TYR A 238 -17.37 8.50 -6.09
N LYS A 239 -17.38 8.31 -7.40
CA LYS A 239 -16.26 7.78 -8.17
C LYS A 239 -14.98 8.59 -7.98
N LEU A 240 -15.07 9.92 -8.10
CA LEU A 240 -13.91 10.79 -7.96
C LEU A 240 -13.31 10.75 -6.56
N MET A 241 -14.15 10.76 -5.51
CA MET A 241 -13.68 10.66 -4.13
C MET A 241 -12.95 9.33 -3.89
N GLY A 242 -13.51 8.21 -4.35
CA GLY A 242 -12.89 6.89 -4.20
C GLY A 242 -11.50 6.83 -4.86
N ILE A 243 -11.41 7.24 -6.12
CA ILE A 243 -10.13 7.27 -6.86
C ILE A 243 -9.14 8.25 -6.22
N CYS A 244 -9.62 9.43 -5.84
CA CYS A 244 -8.80 10.46 -5.19
C CYS A 244 -8.21 9.97 -3.88
N GLY A 245 -9.01 9.29 -3.05
CA GLY A 245 -8.54 8.71 -1.79
C GLY A 245 -7.39 7.74 -1.98
N VAL A 246 -7.45 6.89 -3.02
CA VAL A 246 -6.38 5.92 -3.30
C VAL A 246 -5.06 6.61 -3.63
N PHE A 247 -5.00 7.43 -4.69
CA PHE A 247 -3.71 7.97 -5.12
C PHE A 247 -3.15 9.01 -4.12
N THR A 248 -4.01 9.73 -3.39
CA THR A 248 -3.56 10.71 -2.39
C THR A 248 -2.67 10.04 -1.34
N GLU A 249 -3.10 8.90 -0.80
CA GLU A 249 -2.35 8.16 0.21
C GLU A 249 -1.23 7.32 -0.41
N THR A 250 -1.55 6.54 -1.44
CA THR A 250 -0.61 5.56 -1.99
C THR A 250 0.60 6.20 -2.67
N ARG A 251 0.47 7.38 -3.30
CA ARG A 251 1.64 8.08 -3.87
C ARG A 251 2.55 8.67 -2.78
N TRP A 252 1.99 9.05 -1.63
CA TRP A 252 2.81 9.40 -0.47
C TRP A 252 3.63 8.20 0.02
N HIS A 253 3.00 7.05 0.17
CA HIS A 253 3.69 5.80 0.53
C HIS A 253 4.77 5.42 -0.50
N ALA A 254 4.49 5.56 -1.81
CA ALA A 254 5.48 5.33 -2.88
C ALA A 254 6.72 6.22 -2.71
N ALA A 255 6.52 7.51 -2.49
CA ALA A 255 7.61 8.46 -2.33
C ALA A 255 8.47 8.15 -1.11
N GLU A 256 7.86 7.89 0.03
CA GLU A 256 8.57 7.49 1.26
C GLU A 256 9.30 6.15 1.08
N GLY A 257 8.67 5.20 0.38
CA GLY A 257 9.26 3.91 0.01
C GLY A 257 10.50 4.04 -0.87
N MET A 258 10.49 4.96 -1.85
CA MET A 258 11.60 5.16 -2.79
C MET A 258 12.71 6.08 -2.26
N THR A 259 12.44 6.92 -1.26
CA THR A 259 13.40 7.92 -0.74
C THR A 259 14.21 7.41 0.45
N ASN A 260 13.72 6.41 1.17
CA ASN A 260 14.42 5.87 2.33
C ASN A 260 15.45 4.79 1.92
N PRO A 261 16.77 5.03 2.09
CA PRO A 261 17.81 4.07 1.71
C PRO A 261 17.89 2.83 2.62
N GLU A 262 17.26 2.85 3.79
CA GLU A 262 17.35 1.81 4.82
C GLU A 262 16.11 0.90 4.91
N ASN A 263 15.04 1.21 4.16
CA ASN A 263 13.86 0.35 4.14
C ASN A 263 14.07 -0.90 3.26
N LEU A 264 13.06 -1.77 3.16
CA LEU A 264 13.16 -3.01 2.37
C LEU A 264 13.56 -2.75 0.91
N VAL A 265 13.00 -1.72 0.27
CA VAL A 265 13.27 -1.35 -1.12
C VAL A 265 14.67 -0.74 -1.27
N GLY A 266 15.04 0.17 -0.37
CA GLY A 266 16.32 0.87 -0.34
C GLY A 266 17.51 -0.07 -0.15
N ARG A 267 17.32 -1.18 0.57
CA ARG A 267 18.36 -2.18 0.85
C ARG A 267 18.58 -3.21 -0.27
N LEU A 268 17.68 -3.34 -1.24
CA LEU A 268 17.85 -4.30 -2.35
C LEU A 268 19.14 -4.03 -3.14
N ALA A 269 19.75 -5.06 -3.73
CA ALA A 269 20.95 -4.86 -4.55
C ALA A 269 20.64 -3.94 -5.75
N GLY A 270 21.49 -2.93 -5.98
CA GLY A 270 21.31 -1.96 -7.06
C GLY A 270 22.25 -0.76 -6.95
N ASN A 271 22.26 0.10 -7.98
CA ASN A 271 23.12 1.28 -8.01
C ASN A 271 22.57 2.41 -7.13
N ALA A 272 23.40 2.95 -6.23
CA ALA A 272 23.00 4.00 -5.30
C ALA A 272 22.62 5.32 -5.98
N ASP A 273 23.29 5.70 -7.07
CA ASP A 273 23.00 6.95 -7.78
C ASP A 273 21.64 6.90 -8.48
N VAL A 274 21.26 5.73 -9.02
CA VAL A 274 19.92 5.55 -9.62
C VAL A 274 18.85 5.52 -8.55
N LYS A 275 19.06 4.82 -7.42
CA LYS A 275 18.12 4.86 -6.29
C LYS A 275 17.88 6.29 -5.83
N LYS A 276 18.96 7.06 -5.64
CA LYS A 276 18.87 8.47 -5.25
C LYS A 276 18.12 9.29 -6.30
N ALA A 277 18.47 9.16 -7.58
CA ALA A 277 17.84 9.92 -8.64
C ALA A 277 16.34 9.61 -8.78
N LEU A 278 15.95 8.34 -8.64
CA LEU A 278 14.54 7.93 -8.67
C LEU A 278 13.80 8.38 -7.41
N GLY A 279 14.43 8.31 -6.24
CA GLY A 279 13.89 8.86 -4.99
C GLY A 279 13.63 10.36 -5.10
N ASP A 280 14.58 11.13 -5.65
CA ASP A 280 14.44 12.59 -5.87
C ASP A 280 13.24 12.89 -6.82
N ILE A 281 13.04 12.07 -7.85
CA ILE A 281 11.92 12.22 -8.81
C ILE A 281 10.59 11.85 -8.15
N ALA A 282 10.51 10.72 -7.45
CA ALA A 282 9.32 10.30 -6.72
C ALA A 282 8.92 11.36 -5.68
N PHE A 283 9.88 11.84 -4.89
CA PHE A 283 9.67 12.95 -3.95
C PHE A 283 9.06 14.17 -4.65
N SER A 284 9.71 14.63 -5.72
CA SER A 284 9.28 15.81 -6.46
C SER A 284 7.88 15.69 -7.04
N ARG A 285 7.47 14.49 -7.46
CA ARG A 285 6.22 14.25 -8.20
C ARG A 285 5.07 13.81 -7.33
N TYR A 286 5.35 13.29 -6.13
CA TYR A 286 4.32 12.72 -5.30
C TYR A 286 4.13 13.39 -3.95
N ILE A 287 5.12 14.10 -3.38
CA ILE A 287 4.99 14.66 -2.01
C ILE A 287 5.69 16.01 -1.77
N ALA A 288 6.43 16.56 -2.74
CA ALA A 288 7.09 17.84 -2.59
C ALA A 288 6.10 19.02 -2.49
N ASP A 289 6.03 19.65 -1.33
CA ASP A 289 5.18 20.81 -1.04
C ASP A 289 5.11 21.84 -2.20
N ASN A 290 3.89 22.24 -2.55
CA ASN A 290 3.60 23.29 -3.54
C ASN A 290 4.13 23.02 -4.96
N ASN A 291 4.35 21.76 -5.34
CA ASN A 291 4.96 21.41 -6.63
C ASN A 291 4.05 20.63 -7.60
N ASN A 292 2.73 20.86 -7.58
CA ASN A 292 1.77 20.07 -8.40
C ASN A 292 2.04 18.55 -8.28
N GLU A 293 2.39 18.11 -7.08
CA GLU A 293 2.62 16.71 -6.78
C GLU A 293 1.28 16.00 -6.50
N SER A 294 1.26 14.69 -6.65
CA SER A 294 0.02 13.91 -6.62
C SER A 294 -0.71 13.93 -5.28
N HIS A 295 -0.03 13.81 -4.14
CA HIS A 295 -0.64 13.90 -2.80
C HIS A 295 -1.37 15.25 -2.59
N GLY A 296 -0.69 16.36 -2.82
CA GLY A 296 -1.21 17.74 -2.75
C GLY A 296 -2.32 18.03 -3.75
N ILE A 297 -2.24 17.45 -4.94
CA ILE A 297 -3.34 17.51 -5.92
C ILE A 297 -4.56 16.77 -5.39
N GLY A 298 -4.38 15.63 -4.72
CA GLY A 298 -5.46 14.91 -4.05
C GLY A 298 -6.27 15.81 -3.10
N TRP A 299 -5.58 16.53 -2.21
CA TRP A 299 -6.20 17.51 -1.33
C TRP A 299 -6.96 18.61 -2.08
N ARG A 300 -6.45 19.06 -3.23
CA ARG A 300 -7.13 20.05 -4.07
C ARG A 300 -8.38 19.50 -4.73
N ILE A 301 -8.36 18.24 -5.18
CA ILE A 301 -9.53 17.56 -5.75
C ILE A 301 -10.62 17.42 -4.69
N TRP A 302 -10.28 16.99 -3.47
CA TRP A 302 -11.24 16.99 -2.35
C TRP A 302 -11.81 18.38 -2.07
N GLY A 303 -10.95 19.42 -2.08
CA GLY A 303 -11.40 20.81 -1.95
C GLY A 303 -12.40 21.24 -3.04
N CYS A 304 -12.18 20.86 -4.30
CA CYS A 304 -13.12 21.10 -5.40
C CYS A 304 -14.48 20.43 -5.18
N LEU A 305 -14.51 19.29 -4.49
CA LEU A 305 -15.74 18.57 -4.14
C LEU A 305 -16.34 19.02 -2.81
N GLY A 306 -15.72 19.97 -2.09
CA GLY A 306 -16.15 20.36 -0.74
C GLY A 306 -16.06 19.21 0.27
N VAL A 307 -15.07 18.33 0.10
CA VAL A 307 -14.81 17.17 0.96
C VAL A 307 -13.63 17.49 1.88
N GLY A 308 -13.74 17.12 3.16
CA GLY A 308 -12.72 17.38 4.17
C GLY A 308 -12.97 16.66 5.49
N PRO A 309 -12.14 16.91 6.53
CA PRO A 309 -12.33 16.32 7.86
C PRO A 309 -13.73 16.54 8.44
N GLU A 310 -14.33 17.70 8.19
CA GLU A 310 -15.67 18.06 8.63
C GLU A 310 -16.78 17.24 7.96
N THR A 311 -16.52 16.66 6.78
CA THR A 311 -17.44 15.75 6.08
C THR A 311 -17.10 14.28 6.34
N GLY A 312 -16.09 13.99 7.17
CA GLY A 312 -15.54 12.65 7.32
C GLY A 312 -14.94 12.11 6.02
N TYR A 313 -14.46 13.00 5.15
CA TYR A 313 -13.94 12.69 3.81
C TYR A 313 -14.96 12.05 2.85
N MET A 314 -16.25 12.26 3.10
CA MET A 314 -17.32 11.74 2.24
C MET A 314 -18.01 12.85 1.44
N PRO A 315 -18.46 12.57 0.20
CA PRO A 315 -19.30 13.48 -0.57
C PRO A 315 -20.61 13.81 0.14
N THR A 316 -21.08 15.05 -0.04
CA THR A 316 -22.35 15.55 0.52
C THR A 316 -23.22 16.14 -0.59
N GLU A 317 -24.44 16.60 -0.25
CA GLU A 317 -25.29 17.35 -1.20
C GLU A 317 -24.57 18.57 -1.79
N GLN A 318 -23.69 19.21 -1.03
CA GLN A 318 -22.86 20.31 -1.52
C GLN A 318 -21.91 19.83 -2.62
N SER A 319 -21.30 18.65 -2.46
CA SER A 319 -20.42 18.05 -3.47
C SER A 319 -21.17 17.83 -4.79
N PHE A 320 -22.42 17.38 -4.72
CA PHE A 320 -23.27 17.13 -5.90
C PHE A 320 -23.66 18.43 -6.61
N ALA A 321 -23.82 19.52 -5.85
CA ALA A 321 -24.00 20.84 -6.44
C ALA A 321 -22.72 21.34 -7.12
N LEU A 322 -21.58 21.29 -6.42
CA LEU A 322 -20.29 21.78 -6.91
C LEU A 322 -19.83 21.09 -8.20
N ILE A 323 -19.94 19.76 -8.27
CA ILE A 323 -19.47 19.00 -9.44
C ILE A 323 -20.25 19.29 -10.73
N ARG A 324 -21.42 19.93 -10.64
CA ARG A 324 -22.20 20.37 -11.80
C ARG A 324 -21.72 21.71 -12.37
N GLU A 325 -20.93 22.46 -11.61
CA GLU A 325 -20.42 23.76 -12.05
C GLU A 325 -19.31 23.56 -13.11
N PRO A 326 -19.42 24.18 -14.31
CA PRO A 326 -18.46 23.96 -15.40
C PRO A 326 -17.01 24.27 -15.03
N GLU A 327 -16.78 25.28 -14.19
CA GLU A 327 -15.45 25.62 -13.69
C GLU A 327 -14.86 24.55 -12.76
N VAL A 328 -15.70 23.89 -11.97
CA VAL A 328 -15.28 22.79 -11.10
C VAL A 328 -14.93 21.56 -11.94
N GLN A 329 -15.75 21.24 -12.94
CA GLN A 329 -15.46 20.16 -13.90
C GLN A 329 -14.14 20.39 -14.64
N ALA A 330 -13.90 21.62 -15.12
CA ALA A 330 -12.68 21.98 -15.81
C ALA A 330 -11.44 21.88 -14.91
N GLU A 331 -11.54 22.34 -13.65
CA GLU A 331 -10.43 22.24 -12.69
C GLU A 331 -10.17 20.79 -12.28
N LEU A 332 -11.21 19.99 -12.00
CA LEU A 332 -11.08 18.56 -11.72
C LEU A 332 -10.37 17.83 -12.87
N ALA A 333 -10.81 18.05 -14.11
CA ALA A 333 -10.19 17.45 -15.29
C ALA A 333 -8.71 17.87 -15.44
N ARG A 334 -8.38 19.12 -15.11
CA ARG A 334 -6.99 19.61 -15.12
C ARG A 334 -6.16 18.95 -14.02
N LEU A 335 -6.70 18.79 -12.81
CA LEU A 335 -6.02 18.19 -11.67
C LEU A 335 -5.73 16.70 -11.90
N TYR A 336 -6.71 15.91 -12.34
CA TYR A 336 -6.49 14.49 -12.67
C TYR A 336 -5.40 14.29 -13.73
N ARG A 337 -5.41 15.10 -14.81
CA ARG A 337 -4.34 15.05 -15.84
C ARG A 337 -2.94 15.20 -15.25
N ILE A 338 -2.78 16.04 -14.22
CA ILE A 338 -1.47 16.24 -13.61
C ILE A 338 -1.05 14.99 -12.83
N VAL A 339 -1.97 14.31 -12.14
CA VAL A 339 -1.67 13.05 -11.44
C VAL A 339 -1.16 11.99 -12.42
N PHE A 340 -1.88 11.78 -13.54
CA PHE A 340 -1.45 10.84 -14.58
C PHE A 340 -0.14 11.26 -15.25
N GLU A 341 0.09 12.57 -15.45
CA GLU A 341 1.37 13.07 -15.99
C GLU A 341 2.54 12.84 -15.02
N ASN A 342 2.32 13.00 -13.71
CA ASN A 342 3.33 12.68 -12.70
C ASN A 342 3.72 11.20 -12.77
N ASP A 343 2.75 10.29 -12.90
CA ASP A 343 2.98 8.86 -13.06
C ASP A 343 3.75 8.55 -14.36
N LYS A 344 3.43 9.21 -15.48
CA LYS A 344 4.19 9.10 -16.76
C LYS A 344 5.64 9.57 -16.62
N ILE A 345 5.88 10.68 -15.90
CA ILE A 345 7.24 11.21 -15.66
C ILE A 345 8.06 10.22 -14.82
N VAL A 346 7.45 9.63 -13.78
CA VAL A 346 8.10 8.62 -12.93
C VAL A 346 8.40 7.36 -13.73
N ALA A 347 7.45 6.87 -14.55
CA ALA A 347 7.67 5.74 -15.44
C ALA A 347 8.85 5.96 -16.41
N ALA A 348 8.91 7.13 -17.05
CA ALA A 348 10.00 7.50 -17.94
C ALA A 348 11.36 7.55 -17.22
N ALA A 349 11.38 8.05 -15.98
CA ALA A 349 12.57 8.06 -15.15
C ALA A 349 13.03 6.65 -14.77
N ILE A 350 12.09 5.77 -14.37
CA ILE A 350 12.36 4.38 -14.06
C ILE A 350 12.95 3.66 -15.28
N ARG A 351 12.34 3.83 -16.46
CA ARG A 351 12.85 3.25 -17.72
C ARG A 351 14.29 3.64 -17.97
N LYS A 352 14.59 4.94 -17.87
CA LYS A 352 15.95 5.48 -18.02
C LYS A 352 16.91 4.93 -16.96
N GLY A 353 16.46 4.78 -15.72
CA GLY A 353 17.23 4.20 -14.62
C GLY A 353 17.65 2.75 -14.91
N MET A 354 16.72 1.94 -15.42
CA MET A 354 16.96 0.55 -15.80
C MET A 354 17.89 0.42 -17.02
N ASP A 355 17.76 1.29 -18.02
CA ASP A 355 18.64 1.30 -19.20
C ASP A 355 20.10 1.65 -18.82
N ASN A 356 20.29 2.56 -17.86
CA ASN A 356 21.61 2.93 -17.34
C ASN A 356 22.24 1.85 -16.43
N HIS A 357 21.53 0.77 -16.07
CA HIS A 357 22.06 -0.38 -15.31
C HIS A 357 22.73 -1.45 -16.17
N VAL A 358 22.69 -1.33 -17.49
CA VAL A 358 23.32 -2.32 -18.40
C VAL A 358 24.83 -2.08 -18.55
N ILE A 359 25.37 -0.97 -18.02
CA ILE A 359 26.80 -0.64 -18.07
C ILE A 359 27.36 -0.68 -16.65
N ASN A 360 27.58 -1.87 -16.10
CA ASN A 360 28.52 -2.20 -15.01
C ASN A 360 28.15 -3.60 -14.47
N VAL A 361 28.41 -4.63 -15.28
CA VAL A 361 28.57 -6.01 -14.80
C VAL A 361 30.03 -6.37 -14.97
#